data_AF-A0A9E5VSX4-F1
#
_entry.id   AF-A0A9E5VSX4-F1
#
_cell.length_a   1.000
_cell.length_b   1.000
_cell.length_c   1.000
_cell.angle_alpha   90.00
_cell.angle_beta   90.00
_cell.angle_gamma   90.00
#
_symmetry.space_group_name_H-M   'P 1'
#
loop_
_entity.id
_entity.type
_entity.pdbx_description
1 polymer ?
#
loop_
_entity_poly.entity_id
_entity_poly.type
_entity_poly.pdbx_seq_one_letter_code
_entity_poly.pdbx_strand_id
1 'polypeptide(L)' 'GAVTADGVKRRAGTGMGRCQGGFCTEKVIEIIARELGIKPWEVTKDGTGSPILYGRMRSEDV' A
#
# COMPACT_ATOMS: atom_id res chain seq x y z
N GLY A 1 -4.09 13.76 -3.34
CA GLY A 1 -3.47 13.06 -2.19
C GLY A 1 -4.43 12.03 -1.64
N ALA A 2 -4.14 10.76 -1.87
CA ALA A 2 -4.59 9.49 -1.25
C ALA A 2 -4.05 8.32 -2.10
N VAL A 3 -3.01 8.60 -2.89
CA VAL A 3 -2.47 7.75 -3.96
C VAL A 3 -1.19 7.05 -3.50
N THR A 4 -0.87 7.21 -2.21
CA THR A 4 0.31 6.67 -1.54
C THR A 4 -0.16 5.99 -0.26
N ALA A 5 0.60 5.00 0.22
CA ALA A 5 0.23 4.27 1.43
C ALA A 5 0.15 5.18 2.66
N ASP A 6 1.09 6.12 2.84
CA ASP A 6 1.02 7.09 3.94
C ASP A 6 -0.13 8.07 3.73
N GLY A 7 -0.46 8.37 2.48
CA GLY A 7 -1.66 9.11 2.11
C GLY A 7 -2.94 8.43 2.57
N VAL A 8 -3.06 7.11 2.44
CA VAL A 8 -4.22 6.35 2.94
C VAL A 8 -4.19 6.25 4.46
N LYS A 9 -3.02 5.95 5.05
CA LYS A 9 -2.81 5.89 6.51
C LYS A 9 -3.27 7.16 7.22
N ARG A 10 -2.90 8.35 6.76
CA ARG A 10 -3.28 9.63 7.38
C ARG A 10 -4.80 9.91 7.33
N ARG A 11 -5.52 9.35 6.34
CA ARG A 11 -6.96 9.58 6.16
C ARG A 11 -7.84 8.53 6.81
N ALA A 12 -7.44 7.27 6.72
CA ALA A 12 -8.25 6.12 7.14
C ALA A 12 -7.72 5.42 8.39
N GLY A 13 -6.56 5.84 8.94
CA GLY A 13 -5.98 5.25 10.15
C GLY A 13 -5.39 3.84 9.96
N THR A 14 -5.19 3.40 8.71
CA THR A 14 -4.66 2.06 8.42
C THR A 14 -3.28 1.86 9.04
N GLY A 15 -3.04 0.72 9.67
CA GLY A 15 -1.73 0.39 10.25
C GLY A 15 -1.32 1.22 11.47
N MET A 16 -2.23 2.00 12.09
CA MET A 16 -1.95 2.71 13.34
C MET A 16 -2.29 1.90 14.62
N GLY A 17 -2.96 0.76 14.49
CA GLY A 17 -3.29 -0.12 15.61
C GLY A 17 -2.11 -0.99 16.08
N ARG A 18 -2.32 -1.84 17.10
CA ARG A 18 -1.28 -2.72 17.68
C ARG A 18 -0.51 -3.56 16.65
N CYS A 19 -1.17 -3.96 15.56
CA CYS A 19 -0.57 -4.76 14.50
C CYS A 19 0.36 -3.98 13.54
N GLN A 20 0.39 -2.65 13.63
CA GLN A 20 1.26 -1.76 12.84
C GLN A 20 1.25 -2.04 11.33
N GLY A 21 0.11 -2.47 10.79
CA GLY A 21 -0.07 -2.74 9.37
C GLY A 21 0.23 -4.17 8.94
N GLY A 22 0.69 -5.05 9.83
CA GLY A 22 1.08 -6.43 9.49
C GLY A 22 -0.01 -7.28 8.81
N PHE A 23 -1.29 -6.91 8.92
CA PHE A 23 -2.41 -7.62 8.29
C PHE A 23 -3.14 -6.82 7.20
N CYS A 24 -3.01 -5.49 7.21
CA CYS A 24 -3.79 -4.63 6.31
C CYS A 24 -2.95 -3.94 5.24
N THR A 25 -1.62 -3.85 5.39
CA THR A 25 -0.76 -3.13 4.42
C THR A 25 -0.84 -3.74 3.02
N GLU A 26 -0.76 -5.07 2.89
CA GLU A 26 -0.88 -5.77 1.60
C GLU A 26 -2.22 -5.46 0.91
N LYS A 27 -3.34 -5.59 1.64
CA LYS A 27 -4.67 -5.25 1.14
C LYS A 27 -4.83 -3.78 0.75
N VAL A 28 -4.22 -2.87 1.51
CA VAL A 28 -4.24 -1.44 1.20
C VAL A 28 -3.51 -1.17 -0.10
N ILE A 29 -2.35 -1.80 -0.32
CA ILE A 29 -1.59 -1.67 -1.56
C ILE A 29 -2.41 -2.20 -2.75
N GLU A 30 -3.03 -3.37 -2.62
CA GLU A 30 -3.91 -3.94 -3.66
C GLU A 30 -5.07 -3.01 -4.02
N ILE A 31 -5.73 -2.43 -3.02
CA ILE A 31 -6.82 -1.48 -3.23
C ILE A 31 -6.29 -0.25 -3.97
N ILE A 32 -5.19 0.36 -3.52
CA ILE A 32 -4.61 1.52 -4.20
C ILE A 32 -4.25 1.18 -5.64
N ALA A 33 -3.60 0.05 -5.88
CA ALA A 33 -3.20 -0.41 -7.21
C ALA A 33 -4.41 -0.57 -8.14
N ARG A 34 -5.46 -1.25 -7.65
CA ARG A 34 -6.72 -1.45 -8.38
C ARG A 34 -7.41 -0.12 -8.73
N GLU A 35 -7.55 0.79 -7.76
CA GLU A 35 -8.24 2.07 -7.98
C GLU A 35 -7.46 3.01 -8.91
N LEU A 36 -6.13 2.88 -8.97
CA LEU A 36 -5.28 3.70 -9.84
C LEU A 36 -4.95 3.03 -11.19
N GLY A 37 -5.31 1.76 -11.38
CA GLY A 37 -4.97 1.00 -12.59
C GLY A 37 -3.47 0.76 -12.77
N ILE A 38 -2.70 0.76 -11.67
CA ILE A 38 -1.25 0.52 -11.65
C ILE A 38 -0.96 -0.85 -11.04
N LYS A 39 0.27 -1.33 -11.19
CA LYS A 39 0.69 -2.57 -10.56
C LYS A 39 1.03 -2.34 -9.08
N PRO A 40 0.90 -3.35 -8.20
CA PRO A 40 1.16 -3.17 -6.77
C PRO A 40 2.54 -2.61 -6.45
N TRP A 41 3.59 -3.01 -7.18
CA TRP A 41 4.95 -2.51 -6.98
C TRP A 41 5.18 -1.07 -7.46
N GLU A 42 4.22 -0.49 -8.19
CA GLU A 42 4.23 0.93 -8.54
C GLU A 42 3.65 1.81 -7.42
N VAL A 43 3.01 1.21 -6.41
CA VAL A 43 2.50 1.93 -5.25
C VAL A 43 3.66 2.46 -4.41
N THR A 44 3.59 3.77 -4.13
CA THR A 44 4.61 4.47 -3.33
C THR A 44 4.15 4.68 -1.89
N LYS A 45 5.12 4.74 -0.99
CA LYS A 45 4.93 5.05 0.43
C LYS A 45 4.46 6.49 0.61
N ASP A 46 5.21 7.45 0.07
CA ASP A 46 4.92 8.89 0.19
C ASP A 46 5.43 9.71 -1.01
N GLY A 47 5.16 9.22 -2.23
CA GLY A 47 5.47 9.93 -3.47
C GLY A 47 6.61 9.32 -4.27
N THR A 48 7.02 10.00 -5.35
CA THR A 48 7.99 9.51 -6.33
C THR A 48 9.31 9.08 -5.67
N GLY A 49 9.82 7.91 -6.07
CA GLY A 49 11.08 7.37 -5.55
C GLY A 49 10.99 6.67 -4.19
N SER A 50 9.79 6.48 -3.64
CA SER A 50 9.55 5.74 -2.40
C SER A 50 8.73 4.46 -2.61
N PRO A 51 9.20 3.49 -3.43
CA PRO A 51 8.46 2.26 -3.64
C PRO A 51 8.28 1.52 -2.31
N ILE A 52 7.09 1.02 -2.05
CA ILE A 52 6.81 0.29 -0.81
C ILE A 52 7.19 -1.18 -0.92
N LEU A 53 7.24 -1.71 -2.14
CA LEU A 53 7.60 -3.08 -2.49
C LEU A 53 8.88 -3.08 -3.31
N TYR A 54 9.79 -4.01 -2.99
CA TYR A 54 11.00 -4.29 -3.77
C TYR A 54 10.98 -5.70 -4.39
N GLY A 55 9.84 -6.39 -4.26
CA GLY A 55 9.60 -7.76 -4.74
C GLY A 55 8.10 -8.03 -4.87
N ARG A 56 7.76 -9.28 -5.19
CA ARG A 56 6.35 -9.71 -5.34
C ARG A 56 5.64 -9.77 -3.99
N MET A 57 4.35 -9.46 -3.98
CA MET A 57 3.51 -9.73 -2.82
C MET A 57 3.09 -11.20 -2.81
N ARG A 58 2.93 -11.75 -1.61
CA ARG A 58 2.53 -13.14 -1.43
C ARG A 58 1.13 -13.41 -1.99
N SER A 59 0.26 -12.40 -2.01
CA SER A 59 -1.07 -12.53 -2.63
C SER A 59 -1.05 -12.74 -4.15
N GLU A 60 0.07 -12.46 -4.82
CA GLU A 60 0.23 -12.69 -6.26
C GLU A 60 0.64 -14.15 -6.58
N ASP A 61 1.08 -14.93 -5.58
CA ASP A 61 1.53 -16.31 -5.71
C ASP A 61 0.44 -17.35 -5.41
N VAL A 62 -0.80 -16.92 -5.14
CA VAL A 62 -1.95 -17.76 -4.77
C VAL A 62 -2.88 -18.01 -5.95
#